data_AF-A0A429S1B7-F1
#
_entry.id   AF-A0A429S1B7-F1
#
_cell.length_a   1.000
_cell.length_b   1.000
_cell.length_c   1.000
_cell.angle_alpha   90.00
_cell.angle_beta   90.00
_cell.angle_gamma   90.00
#
_symmetry.space_group_name_H-M   'P 1'
#
loop_
_entity.id
_entity.type
_entity.pdbx_description
1 polymer ?
#
loop_
_entity_poly.entity_id
_entity_poly.type
_entity_poly.pdbx_seq_one_letter_code
_entity_poly.pdbx_strand_id
1 'polypeptide(L)' 'AHPDRMELPALLRGYIRLGAWVCGEPALDAEFGCADLYVLLSLRRTNPRYLRHFLSLAPAA' A
#
# COMPACT_ATOMS: atom_id res chain seq x y z
N ALA A 1 6.48 22.13 -14.84
CA ALA A 1 7.03 20.92 -15.47
C ALA A 1 6.32 19.72 -14.84
N HIS A 2 5.54 18.96 -15.61
CA HIS A 2 4.97 17.71 -15.12
C HIS A 2 6.12 16.69 -15.05
N PRO A 3 6.36 16.01 -13.91
CA PRO A 3 7.43 15.02 -13.87
C PRO A 3 7.13 13.91 -14.89
N ASP A 4 8.11 13.61 -15.75
CA ASP A 4 8.00 12.79 -16.97
C ASP A 4 7.61 11.31 -16.76
N ARG A 5 7.27 10.91 -15.54
CA ARG A 5 6.43 9.74 -15.22
C ARG A 5 6.12 9.83 -13.74
N MET A 6 4.84 9.88 -13.40
CA MET A 6 4.41 9.80 -12.02
C MET A 6 4.58 8.34 -11.57
N GLU A 7 5.76 8.02 -11.08
CA GLU A 7 6.07 6.69 -10.53
C GLU A 7 5.31 6.52 -9.21
N LEU A 8 4.59 5.40 -9.08
CA LEU A 8 3.95 5.06 -7.80
C LEU A 8 5.01 5.00 -6.69
N PRO A 9 4.80 5.68 -5.54
CA PRO A 9 5.66 5.57 -4.39
C PRO A 9 5.93 4.10 -4.05
N ALA A 10 7.17 3.77 -3.69
CA ALA A 10 7.61 2.39 -3.52
C ALA A 10 6.71 1.58 -2.55
N LEU A 11 6.26 2.23 -1.48
CA LEU A 11 5.34 1.64 -0.50
C LEU A 11 3.99 1.26 -1.13
N LEU A 12 3.35 2.21 -1.81
CA LEU A 12 2.07 1.99 -2.46
C LEU A 12 2.17 0.93 -3.56
N ARG A 13 3.26 0.97 -4.35
CA ARG A 13 3.56 -0.05 -5.34
C ARG A 13 3.69 -1.44 -4.71
N GLY A 14 4.32 -1.54 -3.54
CA GLY A 14 4.43 -2.77 -2.77
C GLY A 14 3.06 -3.33 -2.37
N TYR A 15 2.21 -2.50 -1.76
CA TYR A 15 0.86 -2.92 -1.37
C TYR A 15 0.02 -3.39 -2.55
N ILE A 16 0.03 -2.66 -3.67
CA ILE A 16 -0.72 -3.07 -4.86
C ILE A 16 -0.20 -4.39 -5.42
N ARG A 17 1.12 -4.62 -5.46
CA ARG A 17 1.70 -5.90 -5.89
C ARG A 17 1.32 -7.07 -4.98
N LEU A 18 1.06 -6.80 -3.70
CA LEU A 18 0.56 -7.80 -2.74
C LEU A 18 -0.94 -8.07 -2.89
N GLY A 19 -1.64 -7.32 -3.76
CA GLY A 19 -3.08 -7.46 -4.00
C GLY A 19 -3.94 -6.54 -3.12
N ALA A 20 -3.37 -5.45 -2.61
CA ALA A 20 -4.14 -4.43 -1.90
C ALA A 20 -5.05 -3.63 -2.85
N TRP A 21 -6.12 -3.07 -2.28
CA TRP A 21 -7.17 -2.35 -2.99
C TRP A 21 -7.20 -0.91 -2.49
N VAL A 22 -7.36 0.05 -3.41
CA VAL A 22 -7.72 1.43 -3.05
C VAL A 22 -9.24 1.47 -2.94
N CYS A 23 -9.74 1.86 -1.77
CA CYS A 23 -11.13 1.68 -1.40
C CYS A 23 -11.98 2.96 -1.49
N GLY A 24 -11.46 4.03 -2.09
CA GLY A 24 -12.18 5.29 -2.22
C GLY A 24 -11.35 6.39 -2.86
N GLU A 25 -11.89 7.60 -2.80
CA GLU A 25 -11.22 8.81 -3.25
C GLU A 25 -10.06 9.19 -2.32
N PRO A 26 -8.99 9.81 -2.85
CA PRO A 26 -7.92 10.35 -2.03
C PRO A 26 -8.42 11.49 -1.13
N ALA A 27 -7.95 11.51 0.11
CA ALA A 27 -8.15 12.65 1.02
C ALA A 27 -6.94 13.57 0.93
N LEU A 28 -7.16 14.88 0.75
CA LEU A 28 -6.07 15.86 0.81
C LEU A 28 -5.73 16.16 2.26
N ASP A 29 -4.48 15.89 2.65
CA ASP A 29 -3.89 16.42 3.86
C ASP A 29 -3.16 17.73 3.53
N ALA A 30 -3.78 18.85 3.88
CA ALA A 30 -3.25 20.18 3.59
C ALA A 30 -2.05 20.56 4.47
N GLU A 31 -1.92 19.99 5.68
CA GLU A 31 -0.80 20.27 6.58
C GLU A 31 0.49 19.65 6.04
N PHE A 32 0.38 18.46 5.44
CA PHE A 32 1.50 17.72 4.88
C PHE A 32 1.68 17.91 3.37
N GLY A 33 0.71 18.53 2.69
CA GLY A 33 0.72 18.74 1.25
C GLY A 33 0.70 17.42 0.47
N CYS A 34 0.02 16.40 1.00
CA CYS A 34 -0.04 15.07 0.41
C CYS A 34 -1.48 14.55 0.32
N ALA A 35 -1.66 13.46 -0.42
CA ALA A 35 -2.92 12.76 -0.49
C ALA A 35 -2.84 11.43 0.26
N ASP A 36 -3.80 11.21 1.15
CA ASP A 36 -3.99 9.94 1.83
C ASP A 36 -4.92 9.05 1.03
N LEU A 37 -4.56 7.76 0.96
CA LEU A 37 -5.35 6.75 0.27
C LEU A 37 -5.81 5.70 1.27
N TYR A 38 -7.11 5.42 1.28
CA TYR A 38 -7.62 4.27 2.02
C TYR A 38 -7.27 2.98 1.28
N VAL A 39 -6.28 2.24 1.80
CA VAL A 39 -5.77 1.00 1.20
C VAL A 39 -6.10 -0.20 2.07
N LEU A 40 -6.73 -1.21 1.47
CA LEU A 40 -7.08 -2.47 2.13
C LEU A 40 -6.25 -3.64 1.59
N LEU A 41 -5.46 -4.29 2.45
CA LEU A 41 -4.76 -5.54 2.15
C LEU A 41 -5.42 -6.71 2.88
N SER A 42 -6.04 -7.62 2.13
CA SER A 42 -6.69 -8.81 2.71
C SER A 42 -5.70 -9.95 2.89
N LEU A 43 -5.32 -10.26 4.14
CA LEU A 43 -4.42 -11.39 4.44
C LEU A 43 -4.96 -12.75 3.95
N ARG A 44 -6.29 -12.91 3.87
CA ARG A 44 -6.92 -14.12 3.32
C ARG A 44 -6.72 -14.27 1.81
N ARG A 45 -6.57 -13.17 1.08
CA ARG A 45 -6.41 -13.14 -0.38
C ARG A 45 -4.96 -12.91 -0.80
N THR A 46 -4.09 -12.47 0.12
CA THR A 46 -2.65 -12.32 -0.11
C THR A 46 -2.02 -13.67 -0.47
N ASN A 47 -1.13 -13.66 -1.47
CA ASN A 47 -0.40 -14.87 -1.85
C ASN A 47 0.33 -15.48 -0.63
N PRO A 48 0.10 -16.78 -0.31
CA PRO A 48 0.64 -17.42 0.89
C PRO A 48 2.17 -17.34 1.03
N ARG A 49 2.90 -17.26 -0.08
CA ARG A 49 4.37 -17.09 -0.08
C ARG A 49 4.78 -15.78 0.57
N TYR A 50 4.10 -14.68 0.22
CA TYR A 50 4.36 -13.37 0.80
C TYR A 50 3.86 -13.30 2.25
N LEU A 51 2.68 -13.87 2.51
CA LEU A 51 2.12 -13.90 3.86
C LEU A 51 3.08 -14.57 4.85
N ARG A 52 3.66 -15.72 4.50
CA ARG A 52 4.66 -16.41 5.32
C ARG A 52 5.89 -15.55 5.61
N HIS A 53 6.42 -14.84 4.62
CA HIS A 53 7.59 -13.98 4.79
C HIS A 53 7.32 -12.83 5.77
N PHE A 54 6.17 -12.16 5.64
CA PHE A 54 5.83 -11.04 6.52
C PHE A 54 5.36 -11.47 7.91
N LEU A 55 4.60 -12.56 8.02
CA LEU A 55 4.18 -13.09 9.32
C LEU A 55 5.35 -13.68 10.11
N SER A 56 6.41 -14.17 9.46
CA SER A 56 7.64 -14.58 10.17
C SER A 56 8.43 -13.41 10.78
N LEU A 57 8.12 -12.17 10.39
CA LEU A 57 8.71 -10.96 10.96
C LEU A 57 7.85 -10.36 12.08
N ALA A 58 6.61 -10.83 12.25
CA ALA A 58 5.76 -10.39 13.33
C ALA A 58 6.32 -10.92 14.66
N PRO A 59 6.41 -10.09 15.72
CA PRO A 59 6.74 -10.59 17.04
C PRO A 59 5.77 -11.70 17.43
N ALA A 60 6.26 -12.76 18.07
CA ALA A 60 5.38 -13.73 18.69
C ALA A 60 4.50 -12.99 19.70
N ALA A 61 3.18 -13.09 19.51
CA ALA A 61 2.18 -12.52 20.41
C ALA A 61 2.21 -13.23 21.78
#